data_AF-A0A2E9YA47-F1
#
_entry.id   AF-A0A2E9YA47-F1
#
_cell.length_a   1.000
_cell.length_b   1.000
_cell.length_c   1.000
_cell.angle_alpha   90.00
_cell.angle_beta   90.00
_cell.angle_gamma   90.00
#
_symmetry.space_group_name_H-M   'P 1'
#
loop_
_entity.id
_entity.type
_entity.pdbx_description
1 polymer ?
#
loop_
_entity_poly.entity_id
_entity_poly.type
_entity_poly.pdbx_seq_one_letter_code
_entity_poly.pdbx_strand_id
1 'polypeptide(L)'
;MAKKRKYGGALDEPLEPLRIGLLMSDDKRNEVIRERIEIETTKLNQLSEHYGLATGDHRSLALALAREYVGGFKEVKPKGRPVKWDLMAKAYLYVDVRRAAEISVGRDKYAAVATKPCWAEFIDCVEGDNRDPDPAETVRKKYLEARSDRFAKVAWDAFLMHQHENDIENWDANVSELLRGWRSLTQNKLP
;
A
#
# COMPACT_ATOMS: atom_id res chain seq x y z
N MET A 1 27.35 -14.43 -3.56
CA MET A 1 26.49 -13.23 -3.51
C MET A 1 26.13 -12.95 -2.06
N ALA A 2 26.72 -11.92 -1.46
CA ALA A 2 26.50 -11.57 -0.06
C ALA A 2 25.04 -11.07 0.11
N LYS A 3 24.24 -11.79 0.91
CA LYS A 3 22.91 -11.32 1.32
C LYS A 3 23.11 -9.99 2.05
N LYS A 4 22.54 -8.89 1.54
CA LYS A 4 22.41 -7.64 2.29
C LYS A 4 21.84 -8.00 3.66
N ARG A 5 22.61 -7.76 4.72
CA ARG A 5 22.18 -8.06 6.09
C ARG A 5 21.03 -7.11 6.40
N LYS A 6 19.84 -7.68 6.61
CA LYS A 6 18.58 -6.94 6.72
C LYS A 6 18.46 -6.20 8.06
N TYR A 7 19.19 -6.67 9.07
CA TYR A 7 19.22 -6.10 10.41
C TYR A 7 20.60 -5.48 10.64
N GLY A 8 20.63 -4.27 11.21
CA GLY A 8 21.87 -3.58 11.61
C GLY A 8 22.01 -3.56 13.13
N GLY A 9 23.25 -3.38 13.62
CA GLY A 9 23.54 -3.25 15.05
C GLY A 9 23.58 -4.58 15.81
N ALA A 10 23.12 -4.59 17.07
CA ALA A 10 23.20 -5.72 18.00
C ALA A 10 22.41 -6.98 17.57
N LEU A 11 21.54 -6.87 16.56
CA LEU A 11 20.85 -7.99 15.92
C LEU A 11 21.73 -8.79 14.95
N ASP A 12 22.86 -8.23 14.53
CA ASP A 12 23.79 -8.86 13.59
C ASP A 12 24.87 -9.70 14.30
N GLU A 13 25.01 -9.52 15.61
CA GLU A 13 25.93 -10.29 16.44
C GLU A 13 25.32 -11.66 16.76
N PRO A 14 25.95 -12.76 16.33
CA PRO A 14 25.51 -14.10 16.69
C PRO A 14 25.62 -14.28 18.20
N LEU A 15 24.59 -14.88 18.79
CA LEU A 15 24.64 -15.23 20.19
C LEU A 15 25.70 -16.31 20.43
N GLU A 16 26.63 -16.08 21.36
CA GLU A 16 27.63 -17.09 21.70
C GLU A 16 26.98 -18.38 22.23
N PRO A 17 27.55 -19.57 21.98
CA PRO A 17 27.01 -20.81 22.52
C PRO A 17 26.95 -20.76 24.04
N LEU A 18 25.80 -21.12 24.62
CA LEU A 18 25.64 -21.21 26.06
C LEU A 18 26.54 -22.34 26.60
N ARG A 19 27.64 -21.98 27.27
CA ARG A 19 28.58 -22.96 27.85
C ARG A 19 28.25 -23.22 29.31
N ILE A 20 27.34 -24.16 29.56
CA ILE A 20 27.14 -24.69 30.92
C ILE A 20 28.07 -25.89 31.11
N GLY A 21 29.04 -25.77 32.00
CA GLY A 21 29.90 -26.88 32.40
C GLY A 21 29.14 -27.88 33.29
N LEU A 22 29.35 -29.17 33.05
CA LEU A 22 28.70 -30.27 33.81
C LEU A 22 28.95 -30.17 35.33
N LEU A 23 30.03 -29.52 35.74
CA LEU A 23 30.46 -29.33 37.13
C LEU A 23 30.19 -27.92 37.69
N MET A 24 29.47 -27.05 36.96
CA MET A 24 29.07 -25.74 37.50
C MET A 24 28.05 -25.93 38.62
N SER A 25 28.17 -25.12 39.69
CA SER A 25 27.17 -25.03 40.75
C SER A 25 25.85 -24.48 40.20
N ASP A 26 24.73 -24.87 40.80
CA ASP A 26 23.39 -24.47 40.35
C ASP A 26 23.21 -22.94 40.36
N ASP A 27 23.81 -22.24 41.33
CA ASP A 27 23.79 -20.77 41.38
C ASP A 27 24.46 -20.13 40.16
N LYS A 28 25.62 -20.65 39.76
CA LYS A 28 26.35 -20.16 38.57
C LYS A 28 25.64 -20.54 37.27
N ARG A 29 24.93 -21.66 37.24
CA ARG A 29 24.10 -22.03 36.09
C ARG A 29 22.94 -21.06 35.92
N ASN A 30 22.26 -20.72 37.02
CA ASN A 30 21.13 -19.79 37.00
C ASN A 30 21.57 -18.38 36.58
N GLU A 31 22.75 -17.94 37.00
CA GLU A 31 23.32 -16.66 36.60
C GLU A 31 23.58 -16.58 35.08
N VAL A 32 24.25 -17.59 34.51
CA VAL A 32 24.51 -17.66 33.06
C VAL A 32 23.22 -17.73 32.24
N ILE A 33 22.20 -18.44 32.74
CA ILE A 33 20.89 -18.51 32.08
C ILE A 33 20.19 -17.14 32.16
N ARG A 34 20.26 -16.43 33.29
CA ARG A 34 19.65 -15.11 33.45
C ARG A 34 20.28 -14.08 32.52
N GLU A 35 21.61 -14.03 32.47
CA GLU A 35 22.35 -13.16 31.54
C GLU A 35 21.94 -13.44 30.08
N ARG A 36 21.73 -14.72 29.74
CA ARG A 36 21.26 -15.08 28.39
C ARG A 36 19.86 -14.56 28.11
N ILE A 37 18.94 -14.72 29.05
CA ILE A 37 17.55 -14.26 28.90
C ILE A 37 17.52 -12.74 28.74
N GLU A 38 18.36 -11.99 29.46
CA GLU A 38 18.46 -10.53 29.34
C GLU A 38 18.93 -10.09 27.94
N ILE A 39 19.94 -10.77 27.39
CA ILE A 39 20.43 -10.50 26.03
C ILE A 39 19.36 -10.84 24.98
N GLU A 40 18.69 -11.99 25.12
CA GLU A 40 17.61 -12.41 24.20
C GLU A 40 16.41 -11.47 24.26
N THR A 41 16.04 -11.00 25.46
CA THR A 41 14.97 -10.02 25.65
C THR A 41 15.32 -8.68 25.01
N THR A 42 16.58 -8.24 25.14
CA THR A 42 17.07 -7.00 24.52
C THR A 42 17.00 -7.09 22.99
N LYS A 43 17.41 -8.22 22.40
CA LYS A 43 17.31 -8.47 20.96
C LYS A 43 15.86 -8.55 20.49
N LEU A 44 14.96 -9.18 21.25
CA LEU A 44 13.53 -9.22 20.93
C LEU A 44 12.88 -7.83 20.95
N ASN A 45 13.29 -6.97 21.87
CA ASN A 45 12.80 -5.59 21.93
C ASN A 45 13.28 -4.76 20.72
N GLN A 46 14.56 -4.88 20.35
CA GLN A 46 15.11 -4.25 19.14
C GLN A 46 14.41 -4.76 17.87
N LEU A 47 14.08 -6.05 17.82
CA LEU A 47 13.33 -6.63 16.70
C LEU A 47 11.90 -6.07 16.67
N SER A 48 11.24 -5.93 17.82
CA SER A 48 9.90 -5.32 17.92
C SER A 48 9.91 -3.87 17.45
N GLU A 49 10.91 -3.08 17.85
CA GLU A 49 11.11 -1.70 17.40
C GLU A 49 11.29 -1.61 15.88
N HIS A 50 12.09 -2.51 15.29
CA HIS A 50 12.28 -2.56 13.83
C HIS A 50 10.98 -2.83 13.05
N TYR A 51 10.05 -3.61 13.61
CA TYR A 51 8.74 -3.84 12.99
C TYR A 51 7.68 -2.80 13.41
N GLY A 52 8.05 -1.78 14.19
CA GLY A 52 7.12 -0.74 14.68
C GLY A 52 6.06 -1.28 15.63
N LEU A 53 6.35 -2.39 16.33
CA LEU A 53 5.42 -3.07 17.22
C LEU A 53 5.64 -2.62 18.67
N ALA A 54 4.57 -2.63 19.46
CA ALA A 54 4.66 -2.34 20.89
C ALA A 54 5.50 -3.40 21.62
N THR A 55 6.40 -2.95 22.48
CA THR A 55 7.23 -3.81 23.33
C THR A 55 6.35 -4.72 24.17
N GLY A 56 6.56 -6.04 24.08
CA GLY A 56 5.76 -7.06 24.77
C GLY A 56 4.66 -7.73 23.94
N ASP A 57 4.37 -7.24 22.71
CA ASP A 57 3.46 -7.94 21.81
C ASP A 57 4.19 -9.02 20.98
N HIS A 58 4.57 -10.10 21.68
CA HIS A 58 5.27 -11.24 21.09
C HIS A 58 4.44 -11.95 20.02
N ARG A 59 3.10 -11.86 20.08
CA ARG A 59 2.20 -12.48 19.09
C ARG A 59 2.28 -11.74 17.76
N SER A 60 2.20 -10.41 17.78
CA SER A 60 2.32 -9.60 16.56
C SER A 60 3.71 -9.71 15.96
N LEU A 61 4.75 -9.81 16.79
CA LEU A 61 6.12 -10.07 16.34
C LEU A 61 6.23 -11.42 15.61
N ALA A 62 5.68 -12.48 16.20
CA ALA A 62 5.68 -13.81 15.61
C ALA A 62 4.92 -13.84 14.27
N LEU A 63 3.80 -13.12 14.17
CA LEU A 63 3.03 -13.02 12.93
C LEU A 63 3.77 -12.21 11.84
N ALA A 64 4.45 -11.12 12.21
CA ALA A 64 5.26 -10.34 11.29
C ALA A 64 6.42 -11.18 10.72
N LEU A 65 7.11 -11.93 11.60
CA LEU A 65 8.14 -12.88 11.20
C LEU A 65 7.58 -14.03 10.34
N ALA A 66 6.41 -14.57 10.69
CA ALA A 66 5.76 -15.62 9.92
C ALA A 66 5.42 -15.14 8.50
N ARG A 67 4.85 -13.94 8.34
CA ARG A 67 4.56 -13.34 7.02
C ARG A 67 5.83 -13.16 6.18
N GLU A 68 6.97 -12.91 6.82
CA GLU A 68 8.24 -12.69 6.13
C GLU A 68 8.87 -14.01 5.65
N TYR A 69 9.03 -14.97 6.55
CA TYR A 69 9.81 -16.19 6.32
C TYR A 69 8.96 -17.37 5.85
N VAL A 70 7.69 -17.46 6.25
CA VAL A 70 6.82 -18.60 5.95
C VAL A 70 5.90 -18.26 4.78
N GLY A 71 6.08 -18.94 3.65
CA GLY A 71 5.27 -18.72 2.44
C GLY A 71 3.76 -18.87 2.65
N GLY A 72 3.34 -19.71 3.59
CA GLY A 72 1.92 -19.92 3.93
C GLY A 72 1.24 -18.72 4.61
N PHE A 73 2.01 -17.76 5.13
CA PHE A 73 1.48 -16.51 5.70
C PHE A 73 1.62 -15.33 4.75
N LYS A 74 2.17 -15.53 3.55
CA LYS A 74 2.23 -14.49 2.52
C LYS A 74 0.86 -14.38 1.87
N GLU A 75 0.31 -13.17 1.87
CA GLU A 75 -0.90 -12.90 1.11
C GLU A 75 -0.64 -13.23 -0.36
N VAL A 76 -1.48 -14.12 -0.90
CA VAL A 76 -1.45 -14.46 -2.32
C VAL A 76 -1.90 -13.21 -3.05
N LYS A 77 -0.94 -12.52 -3.69
CA LYS A 77 -1.29 -11.44 -4.62
C LYS A 77 -2.26 -12.01 -5.65
N PRO A 78 -3.41 -11.37 -5.88
CA PRO A 78 -4.38 -11.89 -6.84
C PRO A 78 -3.68 -12.08 -8.19
N LYS A 79 -3.71 -13.32 -8.71
CA LYS A 79 -3.15 -13.63 -10.02
C LYS A 79 -4.01 -12.92 -11.07
N GLY A 80 -3.47 -11.89 -11.72
CA GLY A 80 -4.14 -11.19 -12.80
C GLY A 80 -3.38 -9.96 -13.29
N ARG A 81 -3.73 -9.50 -14.50
CA ARG A 81 -3.32 -8.17 -14.98
C ARG A 81 -3.99 -7.15 -14.04
N PRO A 82 -3.24 -6.23 -13.39
CA PRO A 82 -3.86 -5.17 -12.61
C PRO A 82 -4.82 -4.41 -13.51
N VAL A 83 -6.11 -4.41 -13.15
CA VAL A 83 -7.13 -3.67 -13.88
C VAL A 83 -6.93 -2.20 -13.49
N LYS A 84 -6.21 -1.44 -14.31
CA LYS A 84 -5.95 -0.01 -14.05
C LYS A 84 -7.25 0.76 -13.82
N TRP A 85 -8.31 0.43 -14.55
CA TRP A 85 -9.66 0.98 -14.34
C TRP A 85 -10.45 0.14 -13.33
N ASP A 86 -9.98 0.11 -12.09
CA ASP A 86 -10.71 -0.53 -11.00
C ASP A 86 -11.99 0.23 -10.64
N LEU A 87 -12.80 -0.37 -9.75
CA LEU A 87 -14.07 0.22 -9.31
C LEU A 87 -13.87 1.61 -8.73
N MET A 88 -12.77 1.81 -7.99
CA MET A 88 -12.48 3.05 -7.29
C MET A 88 -12.08 4.17 -8.27
N ALA A 89 -11.16 3.92 -9.19
CA ALA A 89 -10.77 4.87 -10.23
C ALA A 89 -11.97 5.25 -11.10
N LYS A 90 -12.84 4.29 -11.46
CA LYS A 90 -14.08 4.56 -12.18
C LYS A 90 -15.03 5.46 -11.39
N ALA A 91 -15.17 5.23 -10.09
CA ALA A 91 -16.04 6.01 -9.23
C ALA A 91 -15.54 7.47 -9.07
N TYR A 92 -14.24 7.66 -8.88
CA TYR A 92 -13.63 9.00 -8.86
C TYR A 92 -13.75 9.72 -10.21
N LEU A 93 -13.54 8.99 -11.33
CA LEU A 93 -13.75 9.55 -12.67
C LEU A 93 -15.19 10.03 -12.86
N TYR A 94 -16.17 9.27 -12.36
CA TYR A 94 -17.58 9.65 -12.44
C TYR A 94 -17.85 10.99 -11.75
N VAL A 95 -17.31 11.19 -10.55
CA VAL A 95 -17.44 12.44 -9.79
C VAL A 95 -16.79 13.60 -10.55
N ASP A 96 -15.57 13.43 -11.04
CA ASP A 96 -14.84 14.49 -11.73
C ASP A 96 -15.48 14.90 -13.06
N VAL A 97 -16.02 13.95 -13.82
CA VAL A 97 -16.79 14.25 -15.03
C VAL A 97 -18.10 14.94 -14.69
N ARG A 98 -18.74 14.60 -13.56
CA ARG A 98 -19.97 15.24 -13.12
C ARG A 98 -19.72 16.67 -12.65
N ARG A 99 -18.64 16.92 -11.90
CA ARG A 99 -18.16 18.28 -11.57
C ARG A 99 -17.85 19.09 -12.83
N ALA A 100 -17.15 18.50 -13.80
CA ALA A 100 -16.87 19.17 -15.07
C ALA A 100 -18.15 19.46 -15.88
N ALA A 101 -19.20 18.65 -15.73
CA ALA A 101 -20.49 18.88 -16.38
C ALA A 101 -21.26 20.09 -15.81
N GLU A 102 -20.93 20.55 -14.59
CA GLU A 102 -21.50 21.77 -14.00
C GLU A 102 -20.92 23.03 -14.65
N ILE A 103 -19.71 22.93 -15.23
CA ILE A 103 -18.96 24.05 -15.80
C ILE A 103 -18.97 24.00 -17.34
N SER A 104 -19.00 22.81 -17.94
CA SER A 104 -18.86 22.60 -19.38
C SER A 104 -19.94 21.67 -19.93
N VAL A 105 -20.47 22.03 -21.11
CA VAL A 105 -21.60 21.31 -21.74
C VAL A 105 -21.09 20.32 -22.78
N GLY A 106 -21.84 19.26 -23.03
CA GLY A 106 -21.57 18.35 -24.16
C GLY A 106 -20.33 17.49 -23.95
N ARG A 107 -19.46 17.43 -24.96
CA ARG A 107 -18.24 16.59 -24.93
C ARG A 107 -17.06 17.25 -24.21
N ASP A 108 -17.12 18.57 -24.00
CA ASP A 108 -16.00 19.35 -23.46
C ASP A 108 -15.69 18.98 -22.00
N LYS A 109 -16.68 18.52 -21.24
CA LYS A 109 -16.49 17.98 -19.88
C LYS A 109 -15.53 16.78 -19.83
N TYR A 110 -15.47 15.96 -20.88
CA TYR A 110 -14.55 14.83 -20.93
C TYR A 110 -13.13 15.29 -21.21
N ALA A 111 -12.98 16.29 -22.10
CA ALA A 111 -11.69 16.92 -22.37
C ALA A 111 -11.14 17.63 -21.11
N ALA A 112 -12.00 18.36 -20.39
CA ALA A 112 -11.64 19.05 -19.16
C ALA A 112 -11.13 18.10 -18.06
N VAL A 113 -11.66 16.88 -17.98
CA VAL A 113 -11.16 15.86 -17.05
C VAL A 113 -9.88 15.21 -17.56
N ALA A 114 -9.80 14.95 -18.87
CA ALA A 114 -8.61 14.35 -19.49
C ALA A 114 -7.37 15.26 -19.37
N THR A 115 -7.54 16.59 -19.32
CA THR A 115 -6.44 17.55 -19.16
C THR A 115 -6.01 17.78 -17.72
N LYS A 116 -6.75 17.27 -16.72
CA LYS A 116 -6.32 17.37 -15.32
C LYS A 116 -5.02 16.58 -15.12
N PRO A 117 -3.98 17.13 -14.47
CA PRO A 117 -2.66 16.48 -14.37
C PRO A 117 -2.72 15.03 -13.82
N CYS A 118 -3.52 14.79 -12.80
CA CYS A 118 -3.69 13.45 -12.20
C CYS A 118 -4.28 12.42 -13.19
N TRP A 119 -5.22 12.84 -14.03
CA TRP A 119 -5.86 11.99 -15.03
C TRP A 119 -5.03 11.86 -16.30
N ALA A 120 -4.40 12.94 -16.77
CA ALA A 120 -3.51 12.92 -17.92
C ALA A 120 -2.36 11.93 -17.70
N GLU A 121 -1.67 12.03 -16.55
CA GLU A 121 -0.61 11.10 -16.18
C GLU A 121 -1.11 9.66 -16.07
N PHE A 122 -2.30 9.46 -15.48
CA PHE A 122 -2.88 8.14 -15.33
C PHE A 122 -3.25 7.50 -16.68
N ILE A 123 -3.88 8.26 -17.58
CA ILE A 123 -4.26 7.82 -18.93
C ILE A 123 -3.01 7.51 -19.77
N ASP A 124 -1.99 8.36 -19.70
CA ASP A 124 -0.72 8.15 -20.42
C ASP A 124 0.00 6.89 -19.96
N CYS A 125 -0.08 6.58 -18.66
CA CYS A 125 0.49 5.35 -18.13
C CYS A 125 -0.25 4.09 -18.61
N VAL A 126 -1.49 4.15 -19.12
CA VAL A 126 -2.26 2.96 -19.58
C VAL A 126 -1.70 2.48 -20.93
N GLU A 127 -0.68 1.62 -20.89
CA GLU A 127 -0.21 0.89 -22.06
C GLU A 127 -1.15 -0.28 -22.46
N GLY A 128 -1.53 -0.31 -23.74
CA GLY A 128 -2.10 -1.45 -24.46
C GLY A 128 -3.62 -1.41 -24.72
N ASP A 129 -4.00 -1.66 -25.98
CA ASP A 129 -5.30 -1.97 -26.64
C ASP A 129 -6.60 -1.20 -26.26
N ASN A 130 -6.63 -0.51 -25.12
CA ASN A 130 -7.79 0.21 -24.60
C ASN A 130 -7.59 1.73 -24.52
N ARG A 131 -6.48 2.24 -25.10
CA ARG A 131 -6.24 3.68 -25.26
C ARG A 131 -6.83 4.09 -26.60
N ASP A 132 -7.88 4.90 -26.57
CA ASP A 132 -8.29 5.61 -27.78
C ASP A 132 -7.23 6.66 -28.12
N PRO A 133 -6.99 6.95 -29.41
CA PRO A 133 -6.09 8.03 -29.83
C PRO A 133 -6.44 9.38 -29.20
N ASP A 134 -7.72 9.55 -28.84
CA ASP A 134 -8.23 10.69 -28.09
C ASP A 134 -8.41 10.34 -26.59
N PRO A 135 -7.65 10.98 -25.68
CA PRO A 135 -7.84 10.86 -24.23
C PRO A 135 -9.26 11.17 -23.75
N ALA A 136 -9.96 12.12 -24.40
CA ALA A 136 -11.32 12.48 -24.04
C ALA A 136 -12.33 11.35 -24.34
N GLU A 137 -12.15 10.62 -25.43
CA GLU A 137 -12.97 9.44 -25.73
C GLU A 137 -12.68 8.28 -24.76
N THR A 138 -11.43 8.12 -24.31
CA THR A 138 -11.08 7.15 -23.26
C THR A 138 -11.84 7.47 -21.97
N VAL A 139 -11.84 8.74 -21.54
CA VAL A 139 -12.62 9.22 -20.39
C VAL A 139 -14.12 9.00 -20.60
N ARG A 140 -14.65 9.30 -21.79
CA ARG A 140 -16.08 9.11 -22.10
C ARG A 140 -16.52 7.66 -21.96
N LYS A 141 -15.78 6.72 -22.55
CA LYS A 141 -16.09 5.28 -22.47
C LYS A 141 -16.08 4.79 -21.02
N LYS A 142 -15.05 5.17 -20.26
CA LYS A 142 -14.91 4.77 -18.86
C LYS A 142 -15.92 5.43 -17.94
N TYR A 143 -16.32 6.66 -18.22
CA TYR A 143 -17.44 7.31 -17.54
C TYR A 143 -18.76 6.57 -17.78
N LEU A 144 -19.04 6.13 -19.02
CA LEU A 144 -20.26 5.38 -19.33
C LEU A 144 -20.28 4.02 -18.62
N GLU A 145 -19.14 3.32 -18.55
CA GLU A 145 -18.99 2.11 -17.75
C GLU A 145 -19.21 2.39 -16.25
N ALA A 146 -18.64 3.49 -15.72
CA ALA A 146 -18.76 3.87 -14.32
C ALA A 146 -20.20 4.25 -13.95
N ARG A 147 -20.93 4.93 -14.83
CA ARG A 147 -22.31 5.37 -14.59
C ARG A 147 -23.27 4.21 -14.32
N SER A 148 -23.02 3.05 -14.92
CA SER A 148 -23.82 1.84 -14.66
C SER A 148 -23.48 1.14 -13.34
N ASP A 149 -22.42 1.58 -12.64
CA ASP A 149 -21.98 0.97 -11.40
C ASP A 149 -22.69 1.59 -10.18
N ARG A 150 -23.00 0.76 -9.18
CA ARG A 150 -23.57 1.22 -7.91
C ARG A 150 -22.58 2.08 -7.14
N PHE A 151 -21.27 1.82 -7.31
CA PHE A 151 -20.21 2.59 -6.67
C PHE A 151 -20.15 4.05 -7.14
N ALA A 152 -20.63 4.38 -8.34
CA ALA A 152 -20.66 5.75 -8.81
C ALA A 152 -21.59 6.64 -7.97
N LYS A 153 -22.72 6.09 -7.50
CA LYS A 153 -23.61 6.83 -6.60
C LYS A 153 -22.96 7.05 -5.23
N VAL A 154 -22.33 6.02 -4.68
CA VAL A 154 -21.63 6.11 -3.39
C VAL A 154 -20.52 7.15 -3.42
N ALA A 155 -19.70 7.17 -4.47
CA ALA A 155 -18.65 8.17 -4.62
C ALA A 155 -19.21 9.59 -4.80
N TRP A 156 -20.35 9.75 -5.47
CA TRP A 156 -21.01 11.04 -5.57
C TRP A 156 -21.54 11.53 -4.22
N ASP A 157 -22.20 10.66 -3.45
CA ASP A 157 -22.70 11.01 -2.12
C ASP A 157 -21.54 11.34 -1.17
N ALA A 158 -20.42 10.61 -1.25
CA ALA A 158 -19.20 10.92 -0.52
C ALA A 158 -18.61 12.29 -0.92
N PHE A 159 -18.58 12.60 -2.22
CA PHE A 159 -18.15 13.92 -2.68
C PHE A 159 -19.05 15.04 -2.14
N LEU A 160 -20.37 14.84 -2.13
CA LEU A 160 -21.30 15.83 -1.56
C LEU A 160 -21.07 16.06 -0.06
N MET A 161 -20.67 15.02 0.68
CA MET A 161 -20.27 15.17 2.09
C MET A 161 -19.02 16.03 2.22
N HIS A 162 -17.96 15.77 1.44
CA HIS A 162 -16.76 16.61 1.42
C HIS A 162 -17.07 18.05 0.99
N GLN A 163 -18.01 18.24 0.05
CA GLN A 163 -18.47 19.58 -0.35
C GLN A 163 -19.18 20.30 0.80
N HIS A 164 -20.05 19.61 1.54
CA HIS A 164 -20.76 20.16 2.70
C HIS A 164 -19.79 20.52 3.85
N GLU A 165 -18.74 19.72 4.04
CA GLU A 165 -17.70 19.94 5.06
C GLU A 165 -16.63 20.97 4.63
N ASN A 166 -16.73 21.54 3.43
CA ASN A 166 -15.72 22.40 2.81
C ASN A 166 -14.33 21.75 2.70
N ASP A 167 -14.29 20.43 2.53
CA ASP A 167 -13.09 19.59 2.49
C ASP A 167 -12.82 19.01 1.08
N ILE A 168 -12.99 19.85 0.06
CA ILE A 168 -12.80 19.45 -1.35
C ILE A 168 -11.31 19.20 -1.65
N GLU A 169 -10.41 19.90 -0.97
CA GLU A 169 -8.96 19.72 -1.14
C GLU A 169 -8.50 18.31 -0.76
N ASN A 170 -9.03 17.76 0.34
CA ASN A 170 -8.75 16.40 0.76
C ASN A 170 -9.32 15.37 -0.23
N TRP A 171 -10.51 15.62 -0.81
CA TRP A 171 -11.02 14.79 -1.89
C TRP A 171 -10.06 14.77 -3.09
N ASP A 172 -9.61 15.93 -3.56
CA ASP A 172 -8.69 16.03 -4.71
C ASP A 172 -7.30 15.43 -4.40
N ALA A 173 -6.85 15.51 -3.14
CA ALA A 173 -5.65 14.83 -2.66
C ALA A 173 -5.81 13.30 -2.69
N ASN A 174 -6.94 12.76 -2.21
CA ASN A 174 -7.25 11.33 -2.21
C ASN A 174 -7.31 10.77 -3.65
N VAL A 175 -7.94 11.51 -4.58
CA VAL A 175 -7.95 11.15 -6.01
C VAL A 175 -6.52 11.07 -6.55
N SER A 176 -5.70 12.07 -6.25
CA SER A 176 -4.32 12.14 -6.74
C SER A 176 -3.43 11.04 -6.15
N GLU A 177 -3.59 10.73 -4.87
CA GLU A 177 -2.84 9.66 -4.20
C GLU A 177 -3.20 8.29 -4.77
N LEU A 178 -4.50 8.00 -4.95
CA LEU A 178 -4.95 6.74 -5.54
C LEU A 178 -4.36 6.53 -6.94
N LEU A 179 -4.45 7.55 -7.80
CA LEU A 179 -3.93 7.48 -9.16
C LEU A 179 -2.39 7.36 -9.21
N ARG A 180 -1.67 7.99 -8.26
CA ARG A 180 -0.21 7.81 -8.10
C ARG A 180 0.17 6.41 -7.59
N GLY A 181 -0.63 5.82 -6.69
CA GLY A 181 -0.43 4.45 -6.22
C GLY A 181 -0.43 3.42 -7.35
N TRP A 182 -1.24 3.65 -8.38
CA TRP A 182 -1.24 2.82 -9.59
C TRP A 182 0.04 2.96 -10.44
N ARG A 183 0.67 4.14 -10.44
CA ARG A 183 1.97 4.35 -11.11
C ARG A 183 3.07 3.52 -10.47
N SER A 184 3.20 3.54 -9.15
CA SER A 184 4.26 2.79 -8.44
C SER A 184 4.12 1.27 -8.61
N LEU A 185 2.89 0.77 -8.69
CA LEU A 185 2.60 -0.65 -8.96
C LEU A 185 2.90 -1.09 -10.40
N THR A 186 2.93 -0.14 -11.34
CA THR A 186 3.15 -0.42 -12.76
C THR A 186 4.58 -0.20 -13.20
N GLN A 187 5.31 0.74 -12.57
CA GLN A 187 6.74 0.96 -12.80
C GLN A 187 7.64 -0.11 -12.16
N ASN A 188 7.21 -0.76 -11.07
CA ASN A 188 7.91 -1.90 -10.45
C ASN A 188 7.85 -3.21 -11.28
N LYS A 189 7.46 -3.14 -12.56
CA LYS A 189 7.42 -4.27 -13.52
C LYS A 189 8.49 -4.21 -14.61
N LEU A 190 9.41 -3.24 -14.57
CA LEU A 190 10.58 -3.25 -15.46
C LEU A 190 11.71 -4.06 -14.80
N PRO A 191 12.30 -5.07 -15.50
CA PRO A 191 13.42 -5.85 -15.01
C PRO A 191 14.71 -5.03 -14.85
#